data_AF-A0A318FI40-F1
#
_entry.id   AF-A0A318FI40-F1
#
_cell.length_a   1.000
_cell.length_b   1.000
_cell.length_c   1.000
_cell.angle_alpha   90.00
_cell.angle_beta   90.00
_cell.angle_gamma   90.00
#
_symmetry.space_group_name_H-M   'P 1'
#
loop_
_entity.id
_entity.type
_entity.pdbx_description
1 polymer ?
#
loop_
_entity_poly.entity_id
_entity_poly.type
_entity_poly.pdbx_seq_one_letter_code
_entity_poly.pdbx_strand_id
1 'polypeptide(L)'
;MKFTHTGWLLAAMLAATAPTLQAADVTITVNGKVVAKPCTVSTVNATVDLGDLYTFSLVSAGSSSPWHSVALNLSNCPVGTSRVTASFSGTADATGYYKNQGTAGNIQLELQDDGGVTLNTGATKGVQVDDATQSASFPLQVRALSVNGGATQGTIQAVISVTYTYA
;
A
#
# COMPACT_ATOMS: atom_id res chain seq x y z
N MET A 1 28.16 -99.82 50.22
CA MET A 1 29.32 -98.99 50.60
C MET A 1 28.99 -97.54 50.31
N LYS A 2 29.11 -96.68 51.34
CA LYS A 2 28.87 -95.23 51.27
C LYS A 2 29.99 -94.55 50.49
N PHE A 3 29.68 -93.59 49.62
CA PHE A 3 30.60 -92.52 49.24
C PHE A 3 29.83 -91.20 49.10
N THR A 4 30.11 -90.29 50.02
CA THR A 4 29.75 -88.88 50.03
C THR A 4 30.74 -88.09 49.19
N HIS A 5 30.28 -87.16 48.35
CA HIS A 5 31.09 -86.02 47.91
C HIS A 5 30.27 -84.73 47.83
N THR A 6 30.64 -83.83 48.72
CA THR A 6 30.30 -82.41 48.82
C THR A 6 30.95 -81.64 47.67
N GLY A 7 30.26 -80.65 47.09
CA GLY A 7 30.85 -79.75 46.10
C GLY A 7 29.93 -78.59 45.74
N TRP A 8 30.11 -77.46 46.42
CA TRP A 8 29.71 -76.12 45.97
C TRP A 8 30.25 -75.82 44.56
N LEU A 9 29.55 -74.98 43.77
CA LEU A 9 30.10 -73.76 43.16
C LEU A 9 29.11 -73.10 42.17
N LEU A 10 28.74 -71.86 42.51
CA LEU A 10 28.49 -70.68 41.66
C LEU A 10 27.54 -70.79 40.45
N ALA A 11 26.29 -70.36 40.65
CA ALA A 11 25.44 -69.88 39.56
C ALA A 11 25.93 -68.49 39.11
N ALA A 12 26.60 -68.42 37.95
CA ALA A 12 26.96 -67.18 37.30
C ALA A 12 25.70 -66.46 36.81
N MET A 13 25.33 -65.38 37.50
CA MET A 13 24.24 -64.50 37.13
C MET A 13 24.70 -63.65 35.93
N LEU A 14 24.38 -64.08 34.71
CA LEU A 14 24.68 -63.36 33.48
C LEU A 14 23.71 -62.17 33.37
N ALA A 15 24.11 -61.02 33.90
CA ALA A 15 23.39 -59.76 33.72
C ALA A 15 23.50 -59.35 32.24
N ALA A 16 22.50 -59.72 31.44
CA ALA A 16 22.33 -59.20 30.10
C ALA A 16 22.05 -57.70 30.19
N THR A 17 23.09 -56.89 30.01
CA THR A 17 22.95 -55.45 29.79
C THR A 17 22.44 -55.25 28.37
N ALA A 18 21.11 -55.17 28.22
CA ALA A 18 20.52 -54.72 26.98
C ALA A 18 20.97 -53.26 26.73
N PRO A 19 21.50 -52.90 25.55
CA PRO A 19 21.70 -51.49 25.24
C PRO A 19 20.33 -50.82 25.22
N THR A 20 20.17 -49.76 26.00
CA THR A 20 19.00 -48.89 25.91
C THR A 20 19.06 -48.18 24.55
N LEU A 21 18.23 -48.59 23.59
CA LEU A 21 17.99 -47.79 22.40
C LEU A 21 17.27 -46.51 22.83
N GLN A 22 18.03 -45.44 23.08
CA GLN A 22 17.46 -44.09 23.18
C GLN A 22 17.14 -43.62 21.76
N ALA A 23 15.85 -43.57 21.41
CA ALA A 23 15.40 -42.76 20.29
C ALA A 23 15.61 -41.30 20.69
N ALA A 24 16.44 -40.58 19.94
CA ALA A 24 16.55 -39.14 20.08
C ALA A 24 15.37 -38.50 19.33
N ASP A 25 14.60 -37.67 20.01
CA ASP A 25 13.53 -36.90 19.38
C ASP A 25 14.13 -35.92 18.37
N VAL A 26 13.55 -35.88 17.16
CA VAL A 26 13.96 -34.95 16.10
C VAL A 26 12.95 -33.81 16.03
N THR A 27 13.38 -32.60 16.40
CA THR A 27 12.56 -31.40 16.24
C THR A 27 12.82 -30.76 14.88
N ILE A 28 11.81 -30.72 14.02
CA ILE A 28 11.85 -29.97 12.76
C ILE A 28 11.24 -28.59 13.00
N THR A 29 12.06 -27.55 12.96
CA THR A 29 11.61 -26.15 13.00
C THR A 29 11.60 -25.59 11.58
N VAL A 30 10.42 -25.23 11.09
CA VAL A 30 10.23 -24.57 9.79
C VAL A 30 9.89 -23.11 10.02
N ASN A 31 10.75 -22.21 9.52
CA ASN A 31 10.53 -20.76 9.53
C ASN A 31 10.37 -20.26 8.09
N GLY A 32 9.47 -19.30 7.86
CA GLY A 32 9.27 -18.69 6.55
C GLY A 32 8.62 -17.32 6.65
N LYS A 33 8.72 -16.51 5.58
CA LYS A 33 8.09 -15.20 5.46
C LYS A 33 7.54 -15.01 4.06
N VAL A 34 6.27 -14.60 3.96
CA VAL A 34 5.61 -14.21 2.70
C VAL A 34 5.59 -12.68 2.65
N VAL A 35 5.98 -12.10 1.52
CA VAL A 35 5.99 -10.64 1.30
C VAL A 35 5.20 -10.28 0.05
N ALA A 36 4.47 -9.16 0.11
CA ALA A 36 3.76 -8.62 -1.04
C ALA A 36 4.76 -8.17 -2.13
N LYS A 37 4.41 -8.38 -3.39
CA LYS A 37 5.19 -7.94 -4.54
C LYS A 37 4.48 -6.75 -5.22
N PRO A 38 5.21 -5.83 -5.86
CA PRO A 38 4.59 -4.69 -6.52
C PRO A 38 3.62 -5.13 -7.63
N CYS A 39 2.51 -4.39 -7.77
CA CYS A 39 1.70 -4.41 -8.99
C CYS A 39 2.42 -3.66 -10.13
N THR A 40 1.94 -3.82 -11.37
CA THR A 40 2.34 -2.98 -12.50
C THR A 40 1.52 -1.69 -12.51
N VAL A 41 2.17 -0.52 -12.54
CA VAL A 41 1.49 0.77 -12.66
C VAL A 41 1.07 0.97 -14.12
N SER A 42 -0.24 0.89 -14.39
CA SER A 42 -0.79 1.04 -15.74
C SER A 42 -0.92 2.52 -16.13
N THR A 43 -1.37 3.37 -15.20
CA THR A 43 -1.44 4.82 -15.40
C THR A 43 -0.13 5.47 -14.97
N VAL A 44 0.87 5.49 -15.85
CA VAL A 44 2.18 6.12 -15.55
C VAL A 44 2.06 7.65 -15.51
N ASN A 45 1.28 8.22 -16.42
CA ASN A 45 0.98 9.65 -16.45
C ASN A 45 -0.53 9.82 -16.61
N ALA A 46 -1.11 10.67 -15.76
CA ALA A 46 -2.50 11.10 -15.89
C ALA A 46 -2.51 12.60 -16.16
N THR A 47 -3.08 13.01 -17.29
CA THR A 47 -3.23 14.43 -17.65
C THR A 47 -4.69 14.81 -17.50
N VAL A 48 -4.97 15.86 -16.73
CA VAL A 48 -6.30 16.42 -16.55
C VAL A 48 -6.31 17.81 -17.16
N ASP A 49 -7.15 17.99 -18.17
CA ASP A 49 -7.42 19.31 -18.75
C ASP A 49 -8.70 19.88 -18.12
N LEU A 50 -8.56 21.03 -17.45
CA LEU A 50 -9.68 21.75 -16.83
C LEU A 50 -10.44 22.62 -17.84
N GLY A 51 -9.91 22.78 -19.05
CA GLY A 51 -10.41 23.70 -20.07
C GLY A 51 -10.31 25.17 -19.64
N ASP A 52 -11.12 26.00 -20.26
CA ASP A 52 -11.18 27.43 -19.96
C ASP A 52 -12.05 27.71 -18.74
N LEU A 53 -11.48 28.38 -17.75
CA LEU A 53 -12.18 28.87 -16.56
C LEU A 53 -12.33 30.39 -16.63
N TYR A 54 -13.50 30.90 -16.25
CA TYR A 54 -13.82 32.31 -16.31
C TYR A 54 -13.68 32.98 -14.94
N THR A 55 -12.93 34.09 -14.87
CA THR A 55 -12.68 34.84 -13.63
C THR A 55 -13.96 35.30 -12.94
N PHE A 56 -15.00 35.62 -13.71
CA PHE A 56 -16.33 35.98 -13.18
C PHE A 56 -16.94 34.87 -12.29
N SER A 57 -16.74 33.60 -12.65
CA SER A 57 -17.23 32.46 -11.87
C SER A 57 -16.39 32.19 -10.62
N LEU A 58 -15.17 32.74 -10.56
CA LEU A 58 -14.17 32.53 -9.52
C LEU A 58 -13.91 33.80 -8.68
N VAL A 59 -14.84 34.77 -8.73
CA VAL A 59 -14.72 36.04 -8.00
C VAL A 59 -14.93 35.87 -6.50
N SER A 60 -15.86 35.00 -6.10
CA SER A 60 -16.23 34.78 -4.71
C SER A 60 -15.27 33.80 -4.03
N ALA A 61 -15.03 34.01 -2.73
CA ALA A 61 -14.30 33.05 -1.90
C ALA A 61 -15.01 31.69 -1.89
N GLY A 62 -14.24 30.62 -2.10
CA GLY A 62 -14.75 29.25 -2.19
C GLY A 62 -15.31 28.84 -3.55
N SER A 63 -15.33 29.74 -4.55
CA SER A 63 -15.71 29.38 -5.92
C SER A 63 -14.76 28.33 -6.50
N SER A 64 -15.29 27.42 -7.31
CA SER A 64 -14.51 26.32 -7.90
C SER A 64 -15.00 25.96 -9.30
N SER A 65 -14.14 25.30 -10.08
CA SER A 65 -14.52 24.68 -11.35
C SER A 65 -15.34 23.42 -11.13
N PRO A 66 -15.99 22.88 -12.18
CA PRO A 66 -16.47 21.51 -12.19
C PRO A 66 -15.34 20.51 -11.88
N TRP A 67 -15.74 19.32 -11.43
CA TRP A 67 -14.84 18.19 -11.22
C TRP A 67 -14.48 17.52 -12.54
N HIS A 68 -13.21 17.11 -12.66
CA HIS A 68 -12.70 16.29 -13.74
C HIS A 68 -12.20 14.96 -13.16
N SER A 69 -12.83 13.87 -13.57
CA SER A 69 -12.46 12.53 -13.09
C SER A 69 -11.14 12.06 -13.68
N VAL A 70 -10.36 11.36 -12.87
CA VAL A 70 -9.09 10.74 -13.26
C VAL A 70 -8.90 9.45 -12.47
N ALA A 71 -8.38 8.40 -13.10
CA ALA A 71 -8.17 7.11 -12.44
C ALA A 71 -6.70 6.68 -12.51
N LEU A 72 -6.14 6.31 -11.37
CA LEU A 72 -4.81 5.69 -11.31
C LEU A 72 -4.99 4.18 -11.23
N ASN A 73 -4.65 3.47 -12.30
CA ASN A 73 -4.88 2.04 -12.43
C ASN A 73 -3.58 1.27 -12.26
N LEU A 74 -3.66 0.16 -11.53
CA LEU A 74 -2.61 -0.85 -11.39
C LEU A 74 -3.16 -2.20 -11.86
N SER A 75 -2.31 -2.98 -12.50
CA SER A 75 -2.64 -4.31 -13.04
C SER A 75 -1.58 -5.33 -12.66
N ASN A 76 -1.86 -6.60 -12.93
CA ASN A 76 -0.94 -7.71 -12.65
C ASN A 76 -0.45 -7.70 -11.18
N CYS A 77 -1.36 -7.44 -10.25
CA CYS A 77 -1.06 -7.50 -8.82
C CYS A 77 -0.81 -8.96 -8.40
N PRO A 78 0.40 -9.32 -7.94
CA PRO A 78 0.72 -10.71 -7.64
C PRO A 78 -0.06 -11.23 -6.44
N VAL A 79 -0.38 -12.53 -6.45
CA VAL A 79 -0.96 -13.25 -5.31
C VAL A 79 -0.13 -13.00 -4.05
N GLY A 80 -0.81 -12.62 -2.96
CA GLY A 80 -0.20 -12.16 -1.72
C GLY A 80 -0.12 -10.64 -1.58
N THR A 81 -0.53 -9.89 -2.60
CA THR A 81 -0.76 -8.44 -2.54
C THR A 81 -2.27 -8.19 -2.50
N SER A 82 -2.77 -7.82 -1.33
CA SER A 82 -4.20 -7.62 -1.06
C SER A 82 -4.59 -6.14 -1.02
N ARG A 83 -3.61 -5.25 -0.80
CA ARG A 83 -3.83 -3.82 -0.65
C ARG A 83 -2.73 -3.01 -1.31
N VAL A 84 -3.13 -1.95 -2.00
CA VAL A 84 -2.23 -0.92 -2.51
C VAL A 84 -2.53 0.37 -1.77
N THR A 85 -1.49 1.06 -1.29
CA THR A 85 -1.62 2.40 -0.69
C THR A 85 -0.88 3.41 -1.55
N ALA A 86 -1.61 4.40 -2.06
CA ALA A 86 -1.07 5.56 -2.76
C ALA A 86 -0.72 6.66 -1.75
N SER A 87 0.44 7.30 -1.93
CA SER A 87 0.88 8.48 -1.20
C SER A 87 1.02 9.65 -2.18
N PHE A 88 0.32 10.75 -1.90
CA PHE A 88 0.23 11.91 -2.78
C PHE A 88 1.16 13.01 -2.31
N SER A 89 1.89 13.62 -3.24
CA SER A 89 2.87 14.67 -2.94
C SER A 89 2.91 15.71 -4.03
N GLY A 90 3.17 16.96 -3.65
CA GLY A 90 3.25 18.08 -4.57
C GLY A 90 3.54 19.38 -3.82
N THR A 91 3.74 20.46 -4.57
CA THR A 91 3.91 21.80 -3.99
C THR A 91 2.56 22.30 -3.48
N ALA A 92 2.45 22.56 -2.18
CA ALA A 92 1.30 23.22 -1.58
C ALA A 92 1.55 24.73 -1.43
N ASP A 93 0.48 25.52 -1.37
CA ASP A 93 0.53 26.92 -0.95
C ASP A 93 0.05 27.09 0.51
N ALA A 94 -0.08 28.34 0.96
CA ALA A 94 -0.49 28.65 2.33
C ALA A 94 -1.93 28.21 2.68
N THR A 95 -2.77 27.90 1.69
CA THR A 95 -4.12 27.35 1.90
C THR A 95 -4.10 25.85 2.18
N GLY A 96 -2.97 25.17 1.92
CA GLY A 96 -2.80 23.73 2.07
C GLY A 96 -3.15 22.92 0.82
N TYR A 97 -3.83 23.51 -0.17
CA TYR A 97 -4.08 22.89 -1.48
C TYR A 97 -2.85 22.92 -2.38
N TYR A 98 -2.91 22.20 -3.50
CA TYR A 98 -1.83 22.20 -4.48
C TYR A 98 -1.72 23.56 -5.15
N LYS A 99 -0.50 24.10 -5.12
CA LYS A 99 -0.18 25.41 -5.65
C LYS A 99 -0.31 25.43 -7.17
N ASN A 100 -0.95 26.47 -7.71
CA ASN A 100 -0.83 26.78 -9.12
C ASN A 100 0.59 27.28 -9.44
N GLN A 101 1.28 26.58 -10.32
CA GLN A 101 2.60 26.92 -10.86
C GLN A 101 2.51 27.70 -12.18
N GLY A 102 1.31 27.88 -12.72
CA GLY A 102 1.03 28.78 -13.84
C GLY A 102 0.96 30.25 -13.41
N THR A 103 0.40 31.09 -14.28
CA THR A 103 0.36 32.55 -14.07
C THR A 103 -0.93 33.08 -13.43
N ALA A 104 -1.98 32.26 -13.34
CA ALA A 104 -3.23 32.68 -12.68
C ALA A 104 -3.02 32.80 -11.16
N GLY A 105 -3.44 33.93 -10.59
CA GLY A 105 -3.39 34.21 -9.16
C GLY A 105 -4.68 33.79 -8.45
N ASN A 106 -4.61 33.66 -7.12
CA ASN A 106 -5.72 33.29 -6.23
C ASN A 106 -6.46 32.02 -6.67
N ILE A 107 -5.74 31.04 -7.21
CA ILE A 107 -6.30 29.77 -7.65
C ILE A 107 -5.40 28.60 -7.22
N GLN A 108 -6.04 27.55 -6.75
CA GLN A 108 -5.45 26.33 -6.24
C GLN A 108 -6.03 25.12 -6.98
N LEU A 109 -5.35 23.98 -6.86
CA LEU A 109 -5.82 22.71 -7.37
C LEU A 109 -6.22 21.82 -6.19
N GLU A 110 -7.42 21.28 -6.27
CA GLU A 110 -7.95 20.34 -5.29
C GLU A 110 -8.05 18.95 -5.91
N LEU A 111 -7.50 17.95 -5.22
CA LEU A 111 -7.63 16.53 -5.53
C LEU A 111 -8.49 15.87 -4.46
N GLN A 112 -9.50 15.11 -4.87
CA GLN A 112 -10.31 14.28 -3.99
C GLN A 112 -10.39 12.84 -4.48
N ASP A 113 -10.71 11.93 -3.57
CA ASP A 113 -11.25 10.62 -3.95
C ASP A 113 -12.75 10.71 -4.28
N ASP A 114 -13.33 9.57 -4.67
CA ASP A 114 -14.75 9.39 -4.97
C ASP A 114 -15.68 9.53 -3.75
N GLY A 115 -15.12 9.43 -2.53
CA GLY A 115 -15.80 9.66 -1.27
C GLY A 115 -15.81 11.13 -0.82
N GLY A 116 -15.19 12.02 -1.60
CA GLY A 116 -15.10 13.45 -1.28
C GLY A 116 -13.99 13.81 -0.28
N VAL A 117 -13.05 12.89 -0.02
CA VAL A 117 -11.92 13.15 0.88
C VAL A 117 -10.83 13.89 0.12
N THR A 118 -10.45 15.07 0.60
CA THR A 118 -9.34 15.86 0.04
C THR A 118 -7.99 15.18 0.28
N LEU A 119 -7.23 15.00 -0.79
CA LEU A 119 -5.93 14.33 -0.82
C LEU A 119 -4.81 15.36 -1.04
N ASN A 120 -4.59 16.25 -0.07
CA ASN A 120 -3.49 17.22 -0.09
C ASN A 120 -2.13 16.54 0.01
N THR A 121 -1.05 17.30 -0.19
CA THR A 121 0.32 16.80 -0.10
C THR A 121 0.56 16.12 1.26
N GLY A 122 1.08 14.89 1.24
CA GLY A 122 1.26 14.03 2.41
C GLY A 122 0.08 13.10 2.73
N ALA A 123 -1.06 13.25 2.07
CA ALA A 123 -2.19 12.33 2.22
C ALA A 123 -1.87 10.95 1.63
N THR A 124 -2.52 9.93 2.20
CA THR A 124 -2.47 8.56 1.68
C THR A 124 -3.88 8.00 1.49
N LYS A 125 -4.05 7.14 0.50
CA LYS A 125 -5.30 6.39 0.25
C LYS A 125 -4.96 4.94 0.01
N GLY A 126 -5.67 4.03 0.66
CA GLY A 126 -5.55 2.59 0.41
C GLY A 126 -6.79 2.04 -0.30
N VAL A 127 -6.57 1.14 -1.25
CA VAL A 127 -7.63 0.37 -1.95
C VAL A 127 -7.30 -1.12 -1.89
N GLN A 128 -8.34 -1.95 -1.96
CA GLN A 128 -8.15 -3.40 -2.08
C GLN A 128 -7.79 -3.76 -3.51
N VAL A 129 -6.96 -4.80 -3.65
CA VAL A 129 -6.75 -5.48 -4.92
C VAL A 129 -7.99 -6.33 -5.18
N ASP A 130 -8.54 -6.21 -6.38
CA ASP A 130 -9.56 -7.11 -6.87
C ASP A 130 -8.89 -8.42 -7.28
N ASP A 131 -9.15 -9.50 -6.52
CA ASP A 131 -8.52 -10.81 -6.73
C ASP A 131 -8.95 -11.48 -8.05
N ALA A 132 -10.16 -11.20 -8.54
CA ALA A 132 -10.68 -11.80 -9.76
C ALA A 132 -9.96 -11.25 -11.01
N THR A 133 -9.60 -9.97 -10.97
CA THR A 133 -8.94 -9.25 -12.06
C THR A 133 -7.45 -9.00 -11.82
N GLN A 134 -6.95 -9.27 -10.60
CA GLN A 134 -5.59 -8.96 -10.14
C GLN A 134 -5.24 -7.49 -10.38
N SER A 135 -6.17 -6.58 -10.07
CA SER A 135 -6.05 -5.16 -10.38
C SER A 135 -6.47 -4.26 -9.20
N ALA A 136 -6.01 -3.01 -9.22
CA ALA A 136 -6.42 -2.00 -8.25
C ALA A 136 -6.64 -0.68 -8.96
N SER A 137 -7.63 0.10 -8.52
CA SER A 137 -7.93 1.40 -9.10
C SER A 137 -8.17 2.44 -8.00
N PHE A 138 -7.61 3.62 -8.21
CA PHE A 138 -7.89 4.82 -7.41
C PHE A 138 -8.76 5.76 -8.26
N PRO A 139 -10.09 5.75 -8.08
CA PRO A 139 -10.96 6.74 -8.68
C PRO A 139 -10.77 8.08 -7.96
N LEU A 140 -10.35 9.09 -8.71
CA LEU A 140 -10.04 10.42 -8.19
C LEU A 140 -10.75 11.48 -9.03
N GLN A 141 -10.78 12.69 -8.50
CA GLN A 141 -11.31 13.85 -9.18
C GLN A 141 -10.50 15.10 -8.83
N VAL A 142 -10.31 15.95 -9.83
CA VAL A 142 -9.53 17.19 -9.72
C VAL A 142 -10.38 18.37 -10.13
N ARG A 143 -10.22 19.49 -9.44
CA ARG A 143 -10.80 20.79 -9.85
C ARG A 143 -9.87 21.94 -9.49
N ALA A 144 -10.10 23.09 -10.09
CA ALA A 144 -9.56 24.34 -9.60
C ALA A 144 -10.50 24.98 -8.56
N LEU A 145 -9.92 25.67 -7.58
CA LEU A 145 -10.60 26.30 -6.46
C LEU A 145 -9.97 27.68 -6.20
N SER A 146 -10.78 28.69 -5.90
CA SER A 146 -10.31 29.99 -5.42
C SER A 146 -10.71 30.15 -3.96
N VAL A 147 -9.82 29.78 -3.03
CA VAL A 147 -10.12 29.82 -1.58
C VAL A 147 -10.54 31.22 -1.13
N ASN A 148 -9.75 32.23 -1.51
CA ASN A 148 -9.98 33.62 -1.11
C ASN A 148 -10.83 34.42 -2.13
N GLY A 149 -11.18 33.82 -3.27
CA GLY A 149 -11.84 34.50 -4.38
C GLY A 149 -10.88 35.37 -5.18
N GLY A 150 -11.43 36.01 -6.21
CA GLY A 150 -10.69 36.94 -7.07
C GLY A 150 -9.59 36.26 -7.88
N ALA A 151 -9.87 35.08 -8.45
CA ALA A 151 -8.93 34.43 -9.38
C ALA A 151 -8.61 35.36 -10.56
N THR A 152 -7.32 35.48 -10.91
CA THR A 152 -6.87 36.36 -11.99
C THR A 152 -6.65 35.58 -13.29
N GLN A 153 -6.63 36.30 -14.41
CA GLN A 153 -6.29 35.71 -15.70
C GLN A 153 -4.87 35.13 -15.67
N GLY A 154 -4.70 33.95 -16.27
CA GLY A 154 -3.41 33.30 -16.45
C GLY A 154 -3.57 31.81 -16.70
N THR A 155 -2.44 31.10 -16.71
CA THR A 155 -2.39 29.66 -16.90
C THR A 155 -2.54 28.90 -15.59
N ILE A 156 -3.02 27.67 -15.66
CA ILE A 156 -3.09 26.73 -14.55
C ILE A 156 -2.16 25.56 -14.84
N GLN A 157 -1.22 25.30 -13.93
CA GLN A 157 -0.28 24.18 -14.01
C GLN A 157 -0.01 23.64 -12.60
N ALA A 158 -0.06 22.33 -12.43
CA ALA A 158 0.35 21.67 -11.19
C ALA A 158 0.79 20.24 -11.51
N VAL A 159 1.70 19.71 -10.69
CA VAL A 159 2.14 18.32 -10.77
C VAL A 159 1.96 17.67 -9.41
N ILE A 160 1.17 16.59 -9.37
CA ILE A 160 0.97 15.76 -8.19
C ILE A 160 1.68 14.44 -8.44
N SER A 161 2.71 14.15 -7.65
CA SER A 161 3.47 12.90 -7.68
C SER A 161 2.83 11.87 -6.76
N VAL A 162 2.72 10.63 -7.24
CA VAL A 162 2.11 9.52 -6.51
C VAL A 162 3.11 8.38 -6.37
N THR A 163 3.26 7.86 -5.17
CA THR A 163 4.05 6.66 -4.87
C THR A 163 3.18 5.58 -4.26
N TYR A 164 3.51 4.31 -4.48
CA TYR A 164 2.70 3.17 -4.05
C TYR A 164 3.47 2.25 -3.11
N THR A 165 2.79 1.78 -2.07
CA THR A 165 3.22 0.67 -1.22
C THR A 165 2.22 -0.47 -1.28
N TYR A 166 2.68 -1.69 -1.02
CA TYR A 166 1.95 -2.94 -1.26
C TYR A 166 1.93 -3.78 0.02
N ALA A 167 0.78 -4.36 0.34
CA ALA A 167 0.58 -5.24 1.48
C ALA A 167 -0.33 -6.41 1.14
#